data_AF-A0A7V8VBJ5-F1
#
_entry.id   AF-A0A7V8VBJ5-F1
#
_cell.length_a   1.000
_cell.length_b   1.000
_cell.length_c   1.000
_cell.angle_alpha   90.00
_cell.angle_beta   90.00
_cell.angle_gamma   90.00
#
_symmetry.space_group_name_H-M   'P 1'
#
loop_
_entity.id
_entity.type
_entity.pdbx_description
1 polymer ?
#
loop_
_entity_poly.entity_id
_entity_poly.type
_entity_poly.pdbx_seq_one_letter_code
_entity_poly.pdbx_strand_id
1 'polypeptide(L)'
;MPRSCTRRFLGMTALGMMAGCLLAPVSWSQPPARQGTAAHSLTPSRTAARPDWPHLQRWQQLLPVAAESAPLETLQQPVVEEAETGPELSLGECIALVIERHPHLKAVKASIAASEGGYRALLRFGTVGTLLSPDLEVRKQQAQRGLEGAAGEYQRVHNELVEDTIRLYYTAVYAQQQKAIADEVVEQLQDLIEILENIIKKATTPDELGGLTTEKVLTVKIGLREAKQLQATAIVGRKRAKAALRQLMHVEPDFAFRLKDKELPVMAQMAEVTREKVVQLALARRPELALAAAGVDIFRLEVYAQSRIPFRRVVPTFASGADLHSRDVPQAQRGKEYRPGGIIPEMPTQLVGSKYDRVARALDFSQKAEAMYDNVRSLITLEAENGYLEFELASEKVRLAKEKNDLAIELLKLARKNIPLAKTGREQIYQVEVLAAKAQADYVEAVYQHLLALAALERITAGGITPAFPGRALPSSSPTVPKP
;
A
#
# COMPACT_ATOMS: atom_id res chain seq x y z
N MET A 1 34.32 37.76 -63.02
CA MET A 1 34.75 38.50 -61.81
C MET A 1 35.27 37.49 -60.79
N PRO A 2 36.46 37.73 -60.20
CA PRO A 2 37.20 36.74 -59.42
C PRO A 2 37.16 37.01 -57.89
N ARG A 3 37.90 36.16 -57.15
CA ARG A 3 38.46 36.33 -55.80
C ARG A 3 37.54 35.92 -54.63
N SER A 4 37.95 35.24 -53.56
CA SER A 4 39.17 34.59 -53.00
C SER A 4 39.11 34.80 -51.47
N CYS A 5 39.92 34.03 -50.73
CA CYS A 5 40.34 34.17 -49.32
C CYS A 5 39.57 33.30 -48.31
N THR A 6 40.10 32.16 -47.82
CA THR A 6 41.22 31.94 -46.86
C THR A 6 40.98 32.51 -45.45
N ARG A 7 40.92 31.65 -44.41
CA ARG A 7 42.06 31.29 -43.56
C ARG A 7 41.65 30.35 -42.41
N ARG A 8 42.56 29.39 -42.15
CA ARG A 8 42.74 28.62 -40.91
C ARG A 8 43.13 29.54 -39.74
N PHE A 9 42.84 29.14 -38.50
CA PHE A 9 43.76 29.07 -37.33
C PHE A 9 42.92 28.59 -36.11
N LEU A 10 43.11 27.41 -35.54
CA LEU A 10 44.12 26.97 -34.55
C LEU A 10 43.95 27.64 -33.17
N GLY A 11 43.74 26.81 -32.13
CA GLY A 11 44.30 27.07 -30.80
C GLY A 11 43.37 27.01 -29.59
N MET A 12 43.57 25.96 -28.78
CA MET A 12 43.81 26.01 -27.31
C MET A 12 42.65 26.44 -26.38
N THR A 13 42.09 25.51 -25.59
CA THR A 13 42.49 25.06 -24.21
C THR A 13 42.46 26.14 -23.12
N ALA A 14 41.57 25.95 -22.13
CA ALA A 14 41.70 26.23 -20.68
C ALA A 14 40.27 26.17 -20.08
N LEU A 15 39.85 25.33 -19.13
CA LEU A 15 40.36 24.98 -17.79
C LEU A 15 40.36 26.20 -16.83
N GLY A 16 39.52 26.13 -15.79
CA GLY A 16 39.36 27.12 -14.72
C GLY A 16 37.88 27.40 -14.43
N MET A 17 37.18 26.76 -13.48
CA MET A 17 37.34 26.70 -12.02
C MET A 17 37.01 28.02 -11.30
N MET A 18 36.24 27.89 -10.20
CA MET A 18 35.92 28.87 -9.13
C MET A 18 34.75 29.83 -9.44
N ALA A 19 33.58 29.67 -8.79
CA ALA A 19 33.24 30.00 -7.40
C ALA A 19 32.84 31.48 -7.20
N GLY A 20 31.56 31.67 -6.87
CA GLY A 20 31.02 32.69 -5.95
C GLY A 20 31.24 34.17 -6.24
N CYS A 21 30.15 34.91 -6.51
CA CYS A 21 29.71 35.98 -5.61
C CYS A 21 28.35 36.57 -6.03
N LEU A 22 27.62 37.00 -5.00
CA LEU A 22 26.27 37.55 -4.95
C LEU A 22 26.18 39.01 -5.45
N LEU A 23 24.92 39.51 -5.45
CA LEU A 23 24.38 40.89 -5.61
C LEU A 23 23.77 41.14 -7.00
N ALA A 24 22.50 41.55 -7.20
CA ALA A 24 21.54 42.27 -6.36
C ALA A 24 20.07 42.00 -6.81
N PRO A 25 19.05 42.31 -5.99
CA PRO A 25 17.64 42.01 -6.25
C PRO A 25 16.88 43.13 -6.98
N VAL A 26 15.88 42.73 -7.78
CA VAL A 26 14.90 43.59 -8.44
C VAL A 26 13.83 44.01 -7.43
N SER A 27 13.65 45.32 -7.24
CA SER A 27 12.63 45.91 -6.37
C SER A 27 11.25 45.91 -7.03
N TRP A 28 10.25 45.41 -6.32
CA TRP A 28 8.85 45.78 -6.53
C TRP A 28 8.24 46.26 -5.20
N SER A 29 7.42 47.28 -5.35
CA SER A 29 6.88 48.23 -4.37
C SER A 29 5.95 47.63 -3.30
N GLN A 30 6.04 48.19 -2.09
CA GLN A 30 5.10 47.99 -0.97
C GLN A 30 3.80 48.80 -1.15
N PRO A 31 2.71 48.34 -0.50
CA PRO A 31 1.85 49.21 0.30
C PRO A 31 1.73 48.71 1.77
N PRO A 32 1.18 49.53 2.69
CA PRO A 32 1.68 49.58 4.07
C PRO A 32 0.99 48.67 5.09
N ALA A 33 1.83 48.21 6.02
CA ALA A 33 1.66 48.00 7.46
C ALA A 33 0.29 47.59 8.05
N ARG A 34 0.27 46.37 8.60
CA ARG A 34 -0.34 46.09 9.92
C ARG A 34 0.62 45.25 10.78
N GLN A 35 0.80 45.72 12.00
CA GLN A 35 1.62 45.14 13.07
C GLN A 35 1.00 43.85 13.64
N GLY A 36 1.84 42.92 14.11
CA GLY A 36 1.38 41.83 14.98
C GLY A 36 2.29 40.60 15.00
N THR A 37 3.42 40.71 15.71
CA THR A 37 4.05 39.67 16.57
C THR A 37 3.74 38.18 16.34
N ALA A 38 4.76 37.40 15.96
CA ALA A 38 5.29 36.26 16.74
C ALA A 38 6.34 35.50 15.92
N ALA A 39 7.53 35.33 16.50
CA ALA A 39 8.63 34.57 15.92
C ALA A 39 8.31 33.07 15.92
N HIS A 40 8.39 32.42 14.76
CA HIS A 40 8.54 30.97 14.67
C HIS A 40 9.82 30.64 13.92
N SER A 41 10.68 29.90 14.63
CA SER A 41 11.92 29.31 14.17
C SER A 41 11.68 28.39 12.97
N LEU A 42 12.47 28.59 11.91
CA LEU A 42 12.51 27.70 10.75
C LEU A 42 13.31 26.44 11.12
N THR A 43 12.62 25.32 11.35
CA THR A 43 13.21 23.97 11.29
C THR A 43 13.41 23.53 9.83
N PRO A 44 14.44 22.71 9.54
CA PRO A 44 14.79 22.32 8.18
C PRO A 44 13.73 21.41 7.54
N SER A 45 13.67 21.50 6.22
CA SER A 45 12.77 20.76 5.32
C SER A 45 12.75 19.26 5.61
N ARG A 46 11.58 18.78 6.04
CA ARG A 46 11.24 17.37 6.20
C ARG A 46 11.08 16.75 4.81
N THR A 47 11.75 15.62 4.57
CA THR A 47 11.60 14.76 3.39
C THR A 47 10.13 14.46 3.08
N ALA A 48 9.78 14.41 1.79
CA ALA A 48 8.42 14.08 1.32
C ALA A 48 7.93 12.77 1.94
N ALA A 49 6.80 12.82 2.64
CA ALA A 49 6.16 11.65 3.24
C ALA A 49 5.50 10.79 2.15
N ARG A 50 5.63 9.47 2.27
CA ARG A 50 4.90 8.48 1.44
C ARG A 50 3.40 8.51 1.78
N PRO A 51 2.51 8.13 0.85
CA PRO A 51 1.07 8.13 1.08
C PRO A 51 0.69 7.16 2.22
N ASP A 52 0.03 7.70 3.24
CA ASP A 52 -0.50 6.95 4.37
C ASP A 52 -1.88 6.41 3.95
N TRP A 53 -2.23 5.14 4.16
CA TRP A 53 -3.59 4.61 3.90
C TRP A 53 -4.04 3.78 5.11
N PRO A 54 -5.33 3.64 5.49
CA PRO A 54 -5.75 2.93 6.72
C PRO A 54 -5.41 1.42 6.74
N HIS A 55 -5.51 0.73 5.59
CA HIS A 55 -5.03 -0.65 5.44
C HIS A 55 -3.50 -0.70 5.34
N LEU A 56 -2.83 0.41 5.01
CA LEU A 56 -1.39 0.54 5.23
C LEU A 56 -1.08 0.87 6.69
N GLN A 57 -1.90 1.59 7.47
CA GLN A 57 -1.65 1.98 8.86
C GLN A 57 -1.60 0.79 9.81
N ARG A 58 -2.47 -0.22 9.61
CA ARG A 58 -2.40 -1.49 10.36
C ARG A 58 -1.01 -2.14 10.27
N TRP A 59 -0.29 -1.89 9.18
CA TRP A 59 0.96 -2.57 8.85
C TRP A 59 2.13 -1.62 8.54
N GLN A 60 1.95 -0.30 8.66
CA GLN A 60 3.00 0.69 8.49
C GLN A 60 4.05 0.53 9.58
N GLN A 61 3.64 0.03 10.74
CA GLN A 61 4.51 -0.41 11.82
C GLN A 61 5.33 -1.68 11.46
N LEU A 62 4.90 -2.44 10.44
CA LEU A 62 5.61 -3.63 9.94
C LEU A 62 6.52 -3.34 8.74
N LEU A 63 6.23 -2.29 7.97
CA LEU A 63 7.21 -1.73 7.05
C LEU A 63 8.41 -1.22 7.87
N PRO A 64 9.65 -1.36 7.37
CA PRO A 64 10.79 -0.74 8.02
C PRO A 64 10.62 0.78 7.94
N VAL A 65 10.05 1.38 8.99
CA VAL A 65 9.99 2.82 9.17
C VAL A 65 11.43 3.32 9.30
N ALA A 66 11.79 4.36 8.56
CA ALA A 66 13.01 5.12 8.80
C ALA A 66 13.01 5.52 10.29
N ALA A 67 13.86 4.86 11.07
CA ALA A 67 13.71 4.71 12.51
C ALA A 67 13.44 6.05 13.22
N GLU A 68 12.29 6.13 13.88
CA GLU A 68 12.13 7.02 15.02
C GLU A 68 13.05 6.46 16.12
N SER A 69 13.94 7.30 16.63
CA SER A 69 15.11 6.92 17.44
C SER A 69 14.72 6.18 18.72
N ALA A 70 14.79 4.85 18.69
CA ALA A 70 14.77 4.04 19.91
C ALA A 70 16.08 4.27 20.69
N PRO A 71 16.05 4.27 22.04
CA PRO A 71 17.22 4.47 22.87
C PRO A 71 18.31 3.42 22.60
N LEU A 72 19.54 3.89 22.41
CA LEU A 72 20.72 3.17 21.92
C LEU A 72 21.16 1.95 22.77
N GLU A 73 20.60 1.74 23.97
CA GLU A 73 21.09 0.75 24.93
C GLU A 73 20.57 -0.68 24.71
N THR A 74 19.53 -0.91 23.90
CA THR A 74 18.98 -2.27 23.67
C THR A 74 19.55 -3.00 22.45
N LEU A 75 20.48 -2.39 21.70
CA LEU A 75 20.95 -2.89 20.39
C LEU A 75 22.14 -3.87 20.44
N GLN A 76 22.60 -4.31 21.61
CA GLN A 76 23.85 -5.08 21.72
C GLN A 76 23.70 -6.61 21.66
N GLN A 77 22.49 -7.16 21.65
CA GLN A 77 22.35 -8.59 21.37
C GLN A 77 22.36 -8.83 19.85
N PRO A 78 23.28 -9.62 19.30
CA PRO A 78 23.21 -10.02 17.91
C PRO A 78 21.87 -10.73 17.71
N VAL A 79 21.05 -10.22 16.80
CA VAL A 79 19.77 -10.86 16.47
C VAL A 79 20.10 -12.21 15.83
N VAL A 80 20.10 -13.27 16.64
CA VAL A 80 20.39 -14.63 16.17
C VAL A 80 19.33 -15.02 15.15
N GLU A 81 19.81 -15.44 13.98
CA GLU A 81 18.99 -15.93 12.88
C GLU A 81 18.61 -17.38 13.18
N GLU A 82 17.32 -17.64 13.40
CA GLU A 82 16.82 -19.01 13.51
C GLU A 82 16.81 -19.63 12.11
N ALA A 83 17.40 -20.81 11.98
CA ALA A 83 17.39 -21.55 10.73
C ALA A 83 15.94 -21.76 10.27
N GLU A 84 15.64 -21.37 9.03
CA GLU A 84 14.27 -21.51 8.52
C GLU A 84 13.95 -23.00 8.32
N THR A 85 13.02 -23.50 9.12
CA THR A 85 12.53 -24.88 9.07
C THR A 85 11.09 -24.92 8.55
N GLY A 86 10.60 -26.12 8.23
CA GLY A 86 9.21 -26.33 7.82
C GLY A 86 8.98 -26.35 6.30
N PRO A 87 7.70 -26.46 5.89
CA PRO A 87 7.30 -26.56 4.49
C PRO A 87 7.63 -25.26 3.74
N GLU A 88 7.94 -25.39 2.45
CA GLU A 88 8.04 -24.26 1.53
C GLU A 88 6.65 -23.89 1.04
N LEU A 89 6.23 -22.65 1.26
CA LEU A 89 4.95 -22.11 0.86
C LEU A 89 5.14 -21.07 -0.24
N SER A 90 4.42 -21.26 -1.33
CA SER A 90 4.21 -20.28 -2.40
C SER A 90 3.11 -19.29 -2.03
N LEU A 91 3.05 -18.17 -2.77
CA LEU A 91 1.99 -17.19 -2.64
C LEU A 91 0.59 -17.82 -2.76
N GLY A 92 0.38 -18.71 -3.74
CA GLY A 92 -0.90 -19.38 -3.96
C GLY A 92 -1.32 -20.25 -2.78
N GLU A 93 -0.38 -20.99 -2.17
CA GLU A 93 -0.65 -21.81 -0.97
C GLU A 93 -0.98 -20.93 0.25
N CYS A 94 -0.30 -19.79 0.41
CA CYS A 94 -0.62 -18.83 1.47
C CYS A 94 -2.04 -18.29 1.30
N ILE A 95 -2.41 -17.87 0.08
CA ILE A 95 -3.76 -17.39 -0.24
C ILE A 95 -4.81 -18.48 0.03
N ALA A 96 -4.55 -19.73 -0.36
CA ALA A 96 -5.46 -20.84 -0.12
C ALA A 96 -5.69 -21.06 1.38
N LEU A 97 -4.63 -21.08 2.19
CA LEU A 97 -4.72 -21.22 3.64
C LEU A 97 -5.54 -20.08 4.27
N VAL A 98 -5.31 -18.84 3.84
CA VAL A 98 -6.07 -17.67 4.31
C VAL A 98 -7.55 -17.82 3.98
N ILE A 99 -7.91 -18.12 2.74
CA ILE A 99 -9.31 -18.24 2.31
C ILE A 99 -10.03 -19.37 3.06
N GLU A 100 -9.34 -20.48 3.30
CA GLU A 100 -9.89 -21.65 3.98
C GLU A 100 -10.10 -21.39 5.48
N ARG A 101 -9.11 -20.78 6.15
CA ARG A 101 -9.04 -20.78 7.62
C ARG A 101 -9.47 -19.47 8.27
N HIS A 102 -9.37 -18.35 7.57
CA HIS A 102 -9.45 -17.03 8.19
C HIS A 102 -10.82 -16.80 8.88
N PRO A 103 -10.83 -16.42 10.17
CA PRO A 103 -12.05 -16.33 10.96
C PRO A 103 -13.03 -15.26 10.45
N HIS A 104 -12.54 -14.18 9.82
CA HIS A 104 -13.42 -13.14 9.27
C HIS A 104 -14.30 -13.68 8.13
N LEU A 105 -13.77 -14.56 7.25
CA LEU A 105 -14.58 -15.19 6.20
C LEU A 105 -15.61 -16.16 6.78
N LYS A 106 -15.25 -16.88 7.84
CA LYS A 106 -16.18 -17.75 8.59
C LYS A 106 -17.29 -16.94 9.24
N ALA A 107 -16.97 -15.81 9.86
CA ALA A 107 -17.93 -14.89 10.46
C ALA A 107 -18.90 -14.34 9.40
N VAL A 108 -18.40 -13.85 8.26
CA VAL A 108 -19.24 -13.36 7.17
C VAL A 108 -20.13 -14.46 6.59
N LYS A 109 -19.60 -15.69 6.40
CA LYS A 109 -20.41 -16.85 5.98
C LYS A 109 -21.53 -17.16 6.98
N ALA A 110 -21.24 -17.12 8.28
CA ALA A 110 -22.25 -17.30 9.32
C ALA A 110 -23.30 -16.18 9.30
N SER A 111 -22.89 -14.93 9.08
CA SER A 111 -23.81 -13.80 8.92
C SER A 111 -24.70 -13.97 7.69
N ILE A 112 -24.17 -14.42 6.55
CA ILE A 112 -24.97 -14.73 5.34
C ILE A 112 -25.99 -15.83 5.66
N ALA A 113 -25.57 -16.92 6.31
CA ALA A 113 -26.46 -18.01 6.70
C ALA A 113 -27.56 -17.54 7.68
N ALA A 114 -27.24 -16.62 8.59
CA ALA A 114 -28.22 -16.01 9.48
C ALA A 114 -29.23 -15.13 8.71
N SER A 115 -28.76 -14.30 7.78
CA SER A 115 -29.64 -13.50 6.90
C SER A 115 -30.54 -14.39 6.04
N GLU A 116 -30.01 -15.49 5.49
CA GLU A 116 -30.78 -16.46 4.73
C GLU A 116 -31.82 -17.16 5.62
N GLY A 117 -31.46 -17.54 6.84
CA GLY A 117 -32.37 -18.10 7.82
C GLY A 117 -33.53 -17.15 8.14
N GLY A 118 -33.24 -15.87 8.34
CA GLY A 118 -34.25 -14.81 8.53
C GLY A 118 -35.18 -14.66 7.33
N TYR A 119 -34.62 -14.63 6.12
CA TYR A 119 -35.42 -14.60 4.88
C TYR A 119 -36.33 -15.82 4.74
N ARG A 120 -35.81 -17.03 4.94
CA ARG A 120 -36.60 -18.27 4.90
C ARG A 120 -37.69 -18.30 5.96
N ALA A 121 -37.43 -17.76 7.16
CA ALA A 121 -38.45 -17.64 8.20
C ALA A 121 -39.59 -16.72 7.74
N LEU A 122 -39.29 -15.61 7.06
CA LEU A 122 -40.30 -14.71 6.48
C LEU A 122 -41.15 -15.38 5.39
N LEU A 123 -40.56 -16.28 4.60
CA LEU A 123 -41.29 -17.04 3.58
C LEU A 123 -42.26 -18.08 4.16
N ARG A 124 -42.01 -18.57 5.38
CA ARG A 124 -42.86 -19.56 6.05
C ARG A 124 -44.13 -18.96 6.65
N PHE A 125 -44.24 -17.64 6.75
CA PHE A 125 -45.49 -17.02 7.13
C PHE A 125 -46.54 -17.27 6.04
N GLY A 126 -47.55 -18.07 6.37
CA GLY A 126 -48.68 -18.34 5.50
C GLY A 126 -49.66 -17.16 5.40
N THR A 127 -50.76 -17.37 4.68
CA THR A 127 -51.78 -16.36 4.37
C THR A 127 -52.31 -15.60 5.60
N VAL A 128 -52.43 -16.28 6.74
CA VAL A 128 -52.87 -15.67 8.02
C VAL A 128 -51.87 -14.62 8.52
N GLY A 129 -50.57 -14.84 8.33
CA GLY A 129 -49.53 -13.86 8.69
C GLY A 129 -49.60 -12.60 7.84
N THR A 130 -49.88 -12.73 6.54
CA THR A 130 -50.06 -11.59 5.63
C THR A 130 -51.30 -10.77 5.97
N LEU A 131 -52.37 -11.41 6.44
CA LEU A 131 -53.59 -10.71 6.88
C LEU A 131 -53.34 -9.89 8.16
N LEU A 132 -52.54 -10.41 9.09
CA LEU A 132 -52.22 -9.74 10.36
C LEU A 132 -51.13 -8.66 10.22
N SER A 133 -50.28 -8.78 9.21
CA SER A 133 -49.17 -7.86 8.91
C SER A 133 -49.21 -7.41 7.44
N PRO A 134 -49.92 -6.31 7.14
CA PRO A 134 -50.10 -5.81 5.76
C PRO A 134 -48.82 -5.42 5.02
N ASP A 135 -47.70 -5.25 5.73
CA ASP A 135 -46.39 -4.91 5.18
C ASP A 135 -45.50 -6.15 4.91
N LEU A 136 -45.95 -7.36 5.26
CA LEU A 136 -45.12 -8.57 5.22
C LEU A 136 -44.50 -8.86 3.84
N GLU A 137 -45.23 -8.64 2.75
CA GLU A 137 -44.69 -8.84 1.39
C GLU A 137 -43.55 -7.86 1.08
N VAL A 138 -43.64 -6.63 1.57
CA VAL A 138 -42.57 -5.64 1.44
C VAL A 138 -41.36 -6.04 2.29
N ARG A 139 -41.59 -6.60 3.50
CA ARG A 139 -40.53 -7.13 4.37
C ARG A 139 -39.80 -8.31 3.73
N LYS A 140 -40.50 -9.20 3.03
CA LYS A 140 -39.89 -10.29 2.25
C LYS A 140 -38.94 -9.74 1.17
N GLN A 141 -39.36 -8.70 0.45
CA GLN A 141 -38.51 -8.04 -0.56
C GLN A 141 -37.28 -7.37 0.09
N GLN A 142 -37.45 -6.68 1.22
CA GLN A 142 -36.33 -6.08 1.95
C GLN A 142 -35.32 -7.14 2.43
N ALA A 143 -35.81 -8.26 2.97
CA ALA A 143 -34.96 -9.36 3.42
C ALA A 143 -34.22 -10.03 2.26
N GLN A 144 -34.85 -10.17 1.09
CA GLN A 144 -34.18 -10.64 -0.13
C GLN A 144 -33.04 -9.71 -0.55
N ARG A 145 -33.27 -8.39 -0.60
CA ARG A 145 -32.22 -7.40 -0.90
C ARG A 145 -31.10 -7.40 0.13
N GLY A 146 -31.44 -7.58 1.42
CA GLY A 146 -30.46 -7.72 2.50
C GLY A 146 -29.55 -8.95 2.32
N LEU A 147 -30.12 -10.08 1.87
CA LEU A 147 -29.36 -11.28 1.55
C LEU A 147 -28.39 -11.07 0.37
N GLU A 148 -28.85 -10.41 -0.70
CA GLU A 148 -28.02 -10.02 -1.84
C GLU A 148 -26.85 -9.12 -1.40
N GLY A 149 -27.12 -8.14 -0.53
CA GLY A 149 -26.08 -7.29 0.07
C GLY A 149 -25.08 -8.06 0.93
N ALA A 150 -25.55 -8.99 1.77
CA ALA A 150 -24.69 -9.81 2.62
C ALA A 150 -23.72 -10.69 1.81
N ALA A 151 -24.12 -11.16 0.62
CA ALA A 151 -23.22 -11.89 -0.28
C ALA A 151 -22.07 -11.01 -0.81
N GLY A 152 -22.33 -9.73 -1.06
CA GLY A 152 -21.30 -8.76 -1.45
C GLY A 152 -20.20 -8.59 -0.39
N GLU A 153 -20.57 -8.63 0.89
CA GLU A 153 -19.61 -8.52 2.00
C GLU A 153 -18.57 -9.64 1.99
N TYR A 154 -18.96 -10.87 1.61
CA TYR A 154 -18.02 -11.97 1.46
C TYR A 154 -16.96 -11.66 0.39
N GLN A 155 -17.39 -11.16 -0.76
CA GLN A 155 -16.47 -10.81 -1.85
C GLN A 155 -15.53 -9.66 -1.44
N ARG A 156 -16.03 -8.68 -0.70
CA ARG A 156 -15.22 -7.56 -0.18
C ARG A 156 -14.10 -8.09 0.72
N VAL A 157 -14.46 -8.88 1.73
CA VAL A 157 -13.48 -9.45 2.67
C VAL A 157 -12.53 -10.41 1.97
N HIS A 158 -13.01 -11.19 1.00
CA HIS A 158 -12.16 -12.07 0.20
C HIS A 158 -11.08 -11.28 -0.53
N ASN A 159 -11.46 -10.21 -1.26
CA ASN A 159 -10.51 -9.39 -2.02
C ASN A 159 -9.48 -8.71 -1.11
N GLU A 160 -9.91 -8.19 0.06
CA GLU A 160 -9.01 -7.57 1.05
C GLU A 160 -7.98 -8.56 1.59
N LEU A 161 -8.41 -9.79 1.93
CA LEU A 161 -7.50 -10.81 2.45
C LEU A 161 -6.50 -11.29 1.40
N VAL A 162 -6.91 -11.37 0.13
CA VAL A 162 -6.02 -11.71 -0.98
C VAL A 162 -4.93 -10.64 -1.13
N GLU A 163 -5.29 -9.36 -1.16
CA GLU A 163 -4.31 -8.25 -1.23
C GLU A 163 -3.37 -8.25 -0.03
N ASP A 164 -3.90 -8.38 1.20
CA ASP A 164 -3.09 -8.41 2.42
C ASP A 164 -2.08 -9.57 2.40
N THR A 165 -2.48 -10.73 1.86
CA THR A 165 -1.60 -11.88 1.71
C THR A 165 -0.49 -11.60 0.72
N ILE A 166 -0.82 -11.07 -0.46
CA ILE A 166 0.15 -10.72 -1.50
C ILE A 166 1.18 -9.72 -0.96
N ARG A 167 0.70 -8.66 -0.29
CA ARG A 167 1.57 -7.65 0.31
C ARG A 167 2.52 -8.28 1.32
N LEU A 168 2.01 -8.96 2.35
CA LEU A 168 2.85 -9.50 3.42
C LEU A 168 3.83 -10.57 2.93
N TYR A 169 3.41 -11.39 1.95
CA TYR A 169 4.28 -12.35 1.29
C TYR A 169 5.46 -11.65 0.62
N TYR A 170 5.20 -10.66 -0.24
CA TYR A 170 6.27 -9.93 -0.92
C TYR A 170 7.06 -8.99 0.00
N THR A 171 6.49 -8.48 1.09
CA THR A 171 7.25 -7.76 2.14
C THR A 171 8.32 -8.67 2.74
N ALA A 172 8.00 -9.93 3.01
CA ALA A 172 8.96 -10.89 3.57
C ALA A 172 10.05 -11.31 2.56
N VAL A 173 9.70 -11.45 1.27
CA VAL A 173 10.66 -11.68 0.19
C VAL A 173 11.57 -10.47 0.00
N TYR A 174 11.00 -9.26 -0.05
CA TYR A 174 11.74 -8.00 -0.12
C TYR A 174 12.74 -7.85 1.03
N ALA A 175 12.31 -8.11 2.26
CA ALA A 175 13.18 -8.04 3.43
C ALA A 175 14.35 -9.06 3.35
N GLN A 176 14.16 -10.21 2.70
CA GLN A 176 15.26 -11.15 2.43
C GLN A 176 16.30 -10.56 1.49
N GLN A 177 15.83 -9.98 0.38
CA GLN A 177 16.72 -9.41 -0.62
C GLN A 177 17.48 -8.21 -0.07
N GLN A 178 16.82 -7.35 0.70
CA GLN A 178 17.48 -6.25 1.40
C GLN A 178 18.53 -6.74 2.39
N LYS A 179 18.25 -7.83 3.13
CA LYS A 179 19.25 -8.46 3.99
C LYS A 179 20.45 -8.96 3.17
N ALA A 180 20.22 -9.69 2.07
CA ALA A 180 21.30 -10.21 1.24
C ALA A 180 22.20 -9.09 0.69
N ILE A 181 21.62 -7.99 0.23
CA ILE A 181 22.37 -6.80 -0.22
C ILE A 181 23.15 -6.17 0.93
N ALA A 182 22.52 -6.03 2.11
CA ALA A 182 23.19 -5.47 3.27
C ALA A 182 24.33 -6.37 3.78
N ASP A 183 24.15 -7.69 3.76
CA ASP A 183 25.17 -8.68 4.14
C ASP A 183 26.41 -8.51 3.25
N GLU A 184 26.23 -8.42 1.92
CA GLU A 184 27.34 -8.21 0.96
C GLU A 184 28.07 -6.87 1.21
N VAL A 185 27.34 -5.78 1.43
CA VAL A 185 27.93 -4.47 1.72
C VAL A 185 28.70 -4.49 3.05
N VAL A 186 28.15 -5.15 4.07
CA VAL A 186 28.79 -5.27 5.38
C VAL A 186 30.11 -6.03 5.28
N GLU A 187 30.16 -7.11 4.49
CA GLU A 187 31.39 -7.89 4.24
C GLU A 187 32.42 -7.04 3.50
N GLN A 188 32.04 -6.42 2.38
CA GLN A 188 32.92 -5.57 1.58
C GLN A 188 33.51 -4.40 2.39
N LEU A 189 32.71 -3.73 3.22
CA LEU A 189 33.17 -2.63 4.05
C LEU A 189 34.09 -3.08 5.19
N GLN A 190 33.88 -4.29 5.74
CA GLN A 190 34.78 -4.85 6.75
C GLN A 190 36.16 -5.15 6.17
N ASP A 191 36.20 -5.86 5.04
CA ASP A 191 37.43 -6.17 4.32
C ASP A 191 38.19 -4.89 3.96
N LEU A 192 37.46 -3.87 3.47
CA LEU A 192 38.05 -2.58 3.17
C LEU A 192 38.65 -1.91 4.41
N ILE A 193 37.95 -1.89 5.55
CA ILE A 193 38.47 -1.31 6.79
C ILE A 193 39.76 -2.03 7.22
N GLU A 194 39.81 -3.36 7.16
CA GLU A 194 41.02 -4.12 7.51
C GLU A 194 42.20 -3.77 6.59
N ILE A 195 41.96 -3.67 5.29
CA ILE A 195 42.98 -3.26 4.31
C ILE A 195 43.47 -1.84 4.62
N LEU A 196 42.56 -0.89 4.84
CA LEU A 196 42.90 0.51 5.12
C LEU A 196 43.70 0.65 6.43
N GLU A 197 43.29 -0.03 7.50
CA GLU A 197 44.01 -0.02 8.77
C GLU A 197 45.40 -0.65 8.66
N ASN A 198 45.54 -1.73 7.88
CA ASN A 198 46.82 -2.36 7.63
C ASN A 198 47.78 -1.45 6.82
N ILE A 199 47.26 -0.66 5.88
CA ILE A 199 48.05 0.32 5.14
C ILE A 199 48.54 1.42 6.08
N ILE A 200 47.65 1.99 6.91
CA ILE A 200 48.03 3.04 7.87
C ILE A 200 49.09 2.55 8.86
N LYS A 201 48.98 1.30 9.34
CA LYS A 201 49.96 0.71 10.27
C LYS A 201 51.33 0.45 9.65
N LYS A 202 51.39 0.15 8.35
CA LYS A 202 52.63 -0.22 7.64
C LYS A 202 53.31 0.96 6.94
N ALA A 203 52.58 2.05 6.69
CA ALA A 203 53.13 3.21 6.02
C ALA A 203 54.21 3.88 6.89
N THR A 204 55.42 3.96 6.34
CA THR A 204 56.57 4.60 7.00
C THR A 204 56.83 5.98 6.39
N THR A 205 56.33 6.24 5.18
CA THR A 205 56.45 7.53 4.48
C THR A 205 55.08 8.10 4.07
N PRO A 206 54.92 9.44 3.98
CA PRO A 206 53.66 10.07 3.57
C PRO A 206 53.16 9.66 2.18
N ASP A 207 54.07 9.33 1.25
CA ASP A 207 53.72 8.90 -0.11
C ASP A 207 53.07 7.50 -0.14
N GLU A 208 53.39 6.62 0.82
CA GLU A 208 52.79 5.28 0.95
C GLU A 208 51.34 5.33 1.44
N LEU A 209 50.94 6.41 2.13
CA LEU A 209 49.55 6.64 2.52
C LEU A 209 48.66 6.95 1.31
N GLY A 210 49.23 7.43 0.19
CA GLY A 210 48.46 7.64 -1.05
C GLY A 210 47.25 8.56 -0.89
N GLY A 211 47.30 9.52 0.05
CA GLY A 211 46.20 10.41 0.39
C GLY A 211 45.20 9.86 1.41
N LEU A 212 45.41 8.66 1.94
CA LEU A 212 44.56 8.06 2.97
C LEU A 212 44.71 8.81 4.29
N THR A 213 43.60 9.26 4.87
CA THR A 213 43.55 9.95 6.16
C THR A 213 42.67 9.19 7.14
N THR A 214 42.87 9.43 8.45
CA THR A 214 42.00 8.88 9.51
C THR A 214 40.53 9.24 9.30
N GLU A 215 40.26 10.44 8.78
CA GLU A 215 38.92 10.90 8.40
C GLU A 215 38.23 9.93 7.43
N LYS A 216 38.95 9.47 6.41
CA LYS A 216 38.39 8.57 5.39
C LYS A 216 38.09 7.18 5.94
N VAL A 217 38.94 6.67 6.83
CA VAL A 217 38.65 5.42 7.56
C VAL A 217 37.42 5.57 8.44
N LEU A 218 37.24 6.73 9.09
CA LEU A 218 36.04 7.02 9.87
C LEU A 218 34.79 7.06 8.98
N THR A 219 34.86 7.63 7.77
CA THR A 219 33.76 7.62 6.80
C THR A 219 33.34 6.21 6.42
N VAL A 220 34.31 5.32 6.13
CA VAL A 220 34.01 3.90 5.82
C VAL A 220 33.40 3.19 7.04
N LYS A 221 33.90 3.48 8.25
CA LYS A 221 33.32 2.96 9.51
C LYS A 221 31.88 3.44 9.73
N ILE A 222 31.55 4.69 9.40
CA ILE A 222 30.17 5.20 9.44
C ILE A 222 29.30 4.42 8.46
N GLY A 223 29.74 4.25 7.20
CA GLY A 223 29.03 3.45 6.20
C GLY A 223 28.80 1.99 6.65
N LEU A 224 29.78 1.37 7.33
CA LEU A 224 29.61 0.04 7.91
C LEU A 224 28.51 0.01 8.98
N ARG A 225 28.40 1.07 9.81
CA ARG A 225 27.32 1.16 10.81
C ARG A 225 25.95 1.33 10.15
N GLU A 226 25.86 2.15 9.10
CA GLU A 226 24.63 2.31 8.32
C GLU A 226 24.21 0.99 7.66
N ALA A 227 25.15 0.26 7.05
CA ALA A 227 24.88 -1.04 6.45
C ALA A 227 24.43 -2.09 7.48
N LYS A 228 25.06 -2.14 8.67
CA LYS A 228 24.61 -2.99 9.79
C LYS A 228 23.22 -2.60 10.31
N GLN A 229 22.90 -1.31 10.32
CA GLN A 229 21.57 -0.84 10.69
C GLN A 229 20.50 -1.30 9.68
N LEU A 230 20.80 -1.22 8.38
CA LEU A 230 19.93 -1.73 7.32
C LEU A 230 19.75 -3.25 7.44
N GLN A 231 20.84 -3.99 7.65
CA GLN A 231 20.82 -5.44 7.89
C GLN A 231 19.91 -5.81 9.06
N ALA A 232 20.08 -5.17 10.22
CA ALA A 232 19.24 -5.41 11.40
C ALA A 232 17.76 -5.09 11.13
N THR A 233 17.50 -3.99 10.40
CA THR A 233 16.15 -3.58 10.01
C THR A 233 15.50 -4.61 9.07
N ALA A 234 16.25 -5.15 8.12
CA ALA A 234 15.78 -6.19 7.21
C ALA A 234 15.46 -7.51 7.94
N ILE A 235 16.30 -7.93 8.90
CA ILE A 235 16.07 -9.12 9.73
C ILE A 235 14.76 -8.98 10.53
N VAL A 236 14.59 -7.85 11.22
CA VAL A 236 13.37 -7.58 12.01
C VAL A 236 12.15 -7.46 11.09
N GLY A 237 12.29 -6.79 9.94
CA GLY A 237 11.23 -6.65 8.94
C GLY A 237 10.75 -8.01 8.42
N ARG A 238 11.66 -8.94 8.10
CA ARG A 238 11.32 -10.30 7.69
C ARG A 238 10.56 -11.04 8.80
N LYS A 239 11.04 -10.98 10.05
CA LYS A 239 10.38 -11.62 11.20
C LYS A 239 8.95 -11.08 11.39
N ARG A 240 8.78 -9.76 11.31
CA ARG A 240 7.46 -9.08 11.40
C ARG A 240 6.52 -9.51 10.27
N ALA A 241 6.99 -9.48 9.03
CA ALA A 241 6.18 -9.86 7.87
C ALA A 241 5.75 -11.34 7.93
N LYS A 242 6.65 -12.25 8.31
CA LYS A 242 6.30 -13.68 8.52
C LYS A 242 5.33 -13.88 9.68
N ALA A 243 5.50 -13.17 10.79
CA ALA A 243 4.56 -13.23 11.91
C ALA A 243 3.16 -12.75 11.53
N ALA A 244 3.06 -11.65 10.79
CA ALA A 244 1.79 -11.15 10.25
C ALA A 244 1.17 -12.13 9.25
N LEU A 245 1.99 -12.75 8.38
CA LEU A 245 1.50 -13.77 7.45
C LEU A 245 0.97 -15.01 8.18
N ARG A 246 1.59 -15.44 9.30
CA ARG A 246 1.04 -16.51 10.14
C ARG A 246 -0.31 -16.15 10.74
N GLN A 247 -0.44 -14.93 11.25
CA GLN A 247 -1.70 -14.42 11.77
C GLN A 247 -2.78 -14.44 10.68
N LEU A 248 -2.44 -14.00 9.47
CA LEU A 248 -3.36 -13.95 8.33
C LEU A 248 -3.76 -15.36 7.85
N MET A 249 -2.80 -16.29 7.75
CA MET A 249 -3.07 -17.70 7.42
C MET A 249 -3.82 -18.45 8.53
N HIS A 250 -3.96 -17.81 9.70
CA HIS A 250 -4.57 -18.39 10.89
C HIS A 250 -3.94 -19.74 11.26
N VAL A 251 -2.61 -19.80 11.21
CA VAL A 251 -1.79 -20.92 11.67
C VAL A 251 -1.28 -20.64 13.08
N GLU A 252 -0.72 -21.66 13.73
CA GLU A 252 -0.16 -21.50 15.08
C GLU A 252 0.96 -20.44 15.11
N PRO A 253 1.10 -19.68 16.22
CA PRO A 253 2.15 -18.68 16.36
C PRO A 253 3.57 -19.23 16.20
N ASP A 254 3.77 -20.53 16.41
CA ASP A 254 5.08 -21.20 16.30
C ASP A 254 5.21 -21.99 15.00
N PHE A 255 4.24 -21.89 14.09
CA PHE A 255 4.29 -22.57 12.81
C PHE A 255 5.49 -22.08 11.99
N ALA A 256 6.49 -22.94 11.84
CA ALA A 256 7.67 -22.67 11.04
C ALA A 256 7.39 -22.98 9.56
N PHE A 257 7.78 -22.05 8.68
CA PHE A 257 7.66 -22.23 7.23
C PHE A 257 8.72 -21.41 6.51
N ARG A 258 8.97 -21.81 5.26
CA ARG A 258 9.85 -21.13 4.31
C ARG A 258 9.03 -20.55 3.17
N LEU A 259 9.46 -19.39 2.66
CA LEU A 259 8.88 -18.82 1.45
C LEU A 259 9.55 -19.46 0.25
N LYS A 260 8.75 -19.86 -0.73
CA LYS A 260 9.27 -20.46 -1.97
C LYS A 260 10.07 -19.46 -2.79
N ASP A 261 9.61 -18.21 -2.85
CA ASP A 261 10.28 -17.15 -3.60
C ASP A 261 11.43 -16.56 -2.79
N LYS A 262 12.61 -16.51 -3.40
CA LYS A 262 13.81 -15.88 -2.83
C LYS A 262 14.03 -14.47 -3.36
N GLU A 263 13.44 -14.17 -4.51
CA GLU A 263 13.59 -12.91 -5.21
C GLU A 263 12.25 -12.33 -5.62
N LEU A 264 12.17 -11.00 -5.68
CA LEU A 264 10.97 -10.32 -6.16
C LEU A 264 10.82 -10.51 -7.68
N PRO A 265 9.63 -10.90 -8.16
CA PRO A 265 9.40 -11.04 -9.59
C PRO A 265 9.30 -9.67 -10.28
N VAL A 266 10.00 -9.54 -11.40
CA VAL A 266 9.83 -8.40 -12.30
C VAL A 266 8.63 -8.68 -13.19
N MET A 267 7.50 -8.07 -12.85
CA MET A 267 6.28 -8.21 -13.62
C MET A 267 6.35 -7.36 -14.88
N ALA A 268 6.11 -7.97 -16.05
CA ALA A 268 5.87 -7.22 -17.26
C ALA A 268 4.58 -6.41 -17.10
N GLN A 269 4.53 -5.22 -17.69
CA GLN A 269 3.30 -4.45 -17.80
C GLN A 269 2.21 -5.35 -18.38
N MET A 270 1.14 -5.56 -17.60
CA MET A 270 -0.10 -6.17 -18.09
C MET A 270 -0.60 -5.32 -19.27
N ALA A 271 -1.35 -5.93 -20.19
CA ALA A 271 -1.98 -5.24 -21.33
C ALA A 271 -2.52 -3.86 -20.94
N GLU A 272 -2.39 -2.85 -21.83
CA GLU A 272 -2.62 -1.42 -21.57
C GLU A 272 -3.68 -1.15 -20.47
N VAL A 273 -3.20 -1.01 -19.23
CA VAL A 273 -4.04 -0.59 -18.11
C VAL A 273 -4.21 0.90 -18.27
N THR A 274 -5.41 1.36 -18.61
CA THR A 274 -5.74 2.78 -18.67
C THR A 274 -6.54 3.20 -17.45
N ARG A 275 -6.44 4.47 -17.05
CA ARG A 275 -7.19 5.05 -15.93
C ARG A 275 -8.69 4.79 -16.08
N GLU A 276 -9.23 5.06 -17.27
CA GLU A 276 -10.65 4.91 -17.59
C GLU A 276 -11.07 3.45 -17.43
N LYS A 277 -10.20 2.51 -17.79
CA LYS A 277 -10.48 1.08 -17.64
C LYS A 277 -10.50 0.66 -16.17
N VAL A 278 -9.57 1.15 -15.35
CA VAL A 278 -9.53 0.87 -13.90
C VAL A 278 -10.82 1.36 -13.24
N VAL A 279 -11.23 2.61 -13.52
CA VAL A 279 -12.48 3.18 -12.99
C VAL A 279 -13.69 2.38 -13.44
N GLN A 280 -13.77 2.03 -14.74
CA GLN A 280 -14.88 1.24 -15.27
C GLN A 280 -14.99 -0.13 -14.58
N LEU A 281 -13.86 -0.83 -14.41
CA LEU A 281 -13.83 -2.14 -13.76
C LEU A 281 -14.19 -2.03 -12.28
N ALA A 282 -13.67 -1.03 -11.57
CA ALA A 282 -13.98 -0.79 -10.17
C ALA A 282 -15.49 -0.55 -9.96
N LEU A 283 -16.10 0.35 -10.76
CA LEU A 283 -17.54 0.62 -10.66
C LEU A 283 -18.42 -0.57 -11.05
N ALA A 284 -17.97 -1.43 -11.96
CA ALA A 284 -18.76 -2.55 -12.45
C ALA A 284 -18.68 -3.80 -11.55
N ARG A 285 -17.59 -3.98 -10.78
CA ARG A 285 -17.30 -5.25 -10.10
C ARG A 285 -17.24 -5.13 -8.57
N ARG A 286 -17.07 -3.93 -8.03
CA ARG A 286 -16.90 -3.76 -6.58
C ARG A 286 -18.18 -4.10 -5.80
N PRO A 287 -18.12 -5.01 -4.82
CA PRO A 287 -19.28 -5.40 -4.03
C PRO A 287 -19.83 -4.28 -3.16
N GLU A 288 -19.03 -3.28 -2.80
CA GLU A 288 -19.47 -2.16 -1.97
C GLU A 288 -20.54 -1.31 -2.66
N LEU A 289 -20.47 -1.18 -3.99
CA LEU A 289 -21.49 -0.45 -4.76
C LEU A 289 -22.81 -1.25 -4.82
N ALA A 290 -22.71 -2.58 -4.96
CA ALA A 290 -23.88 -3.47 -4.92
C ALA A 290 -24.53 -3.47 -3.53
N LEU A 291 -23.72 -3.47 -2.46
CA LEU A 291 -24.19 -3.33 -1.07
C LEU A 291 -24.92 -1.99 -0.88
N ALA A 292 -24.36 -0.89 -1.36
CA ALA A 292 -24.97 0.43 -1.28
C ALA A 292 -26.30 0.50 -2.06
N ALA A 293 -26.34 -0.08 -3.27
CA ALA A 293 -27.56 -0.14 -4.07
C ALA A 293 -28.66 -0.96 -3.39
N ALA A 294 -28.32 -2.14 -2.83
CA ALA A 294 -29.26 -2.94 -2.04
C ALA A 294 -29.77 -2.17 -0.82
N GLY A 295 -28.91 -1.38 -0.18
CA GLY A 295 -29.28 -0.45 0.89
C GLY A 295 -30.34 0.56 0.44
N VAL A 296 -30.12 1.25 -0.68
CA VAL A 296 -31.10 2.20 -1.25
C VAL A 296 -32.45 1.52 -1.47
N ASP A 297 -32.47 0.32 -2.06
CA ASP A 297 -33.70 -0.42 -2.32
C ASP A 297 -34.43 -0.79 -1.03
N ILE A 298 -33.73 -1.23 0.01
CA ILE A 298 -34.31 -1.53 1.33
C ILE A 298 -35.01 -0.30 1.91
N PHE A 299 -34.38 0.87 1.81
CA PHE A 299 -34.93 2.12 2.35
C PHE A 299 -36.13 2.61 1.52
N ARG A 300 -36.11 2.48 0.20
CA ARG A 300 -37.28 2.75 -0.65
C ARG A 300 -38.45 1.83 -0.31
N LEU A 301 -38.17 0.54 -0.10
CA LEU A 301 -39.16 -0.43 0.35
C LEU A 301 -39.72 -0.07 1.74
N GLU A 302 -38.95 0.56 2.62
CA GLU A 302 -39.44 1.02 3.93
C GLU A 302 -40.57 2.03 3.79
N VAL A 303 -40.49 2.94 2.83
CA VAL A 303 -41.56 3.91 2.53
C VAL A 303 -42.87 3.19 2.22
N TYR A 304 -42.81 2.15 1.39
CA TYR A 304 -43.97 1.33 1.07
C TYR A 304 -44.46 0.55 2.29
N ALA A 305 -43.57 -0.07 3.07
CA ALA A 305 -43.93 -0.81 4.28
C ALA A 305 -44.69 0.07 5.29
N GLN A 306 -44.19 1.28 5.56
CA GLN A 306 -44.84 2.22 6.47
C GLN A 306 -46.21 2.68 5.96
N SER A 307 -46.37 2.80 4.64
CA SER A 307 -47.64 3.22 4.00
C SER A 307 -48.76 2.17 4.13
N ARG A 308 -48.42 0.90 4.34
CA ARG A 308 -49.37 -0.22 4.45
C ARG A 308 -50.02 -0.34 5.82
N ILE A 309 -49.55 0.40 6.82
CA ILE A 309 -50.02 0.31 8.21
C ILE A 309 -50.74 1.61 8.61
N PRO A 310 -52.08 1.70 8.45
CA PRO A 310 -52.80 2.96 8.64
C PRO A 310 -53.02 3.36 10.10
N PHE A 311 -53.28 2.41 11.01
CA PHE A 311 -53.84 2.73 12.35
C PHE A 311 -52.86 2.57 13.53
N ARG A 312 -51.62 2.10 13.31
CA ARG A 312 -50.62 1.99 14.38
C ARG A 312 -49.85 3.30 14.52
N ARG A 313 -49.60 3.74 15.76
CA ARG A 313 -48.81 4.95 16.08
C ARG A 313 -47.31 4.70 16.18
N VAL A 314 -46.92 3.47 16.51
CA VAL A 314 -45.52 3.03 16.59
C VAL A 314 -45.41 1.80 15.71
N VAL A 315 -44.51 1.85 14.74
CA VAL A 315 -44.33 0.78 13.76
C VAL A 315 -42.85 0.42 13.68
N PRO A 316 -42.51 -0.88 13.79
CA PRO A 316 -41.14 -1.34 13.58
C PRO A 316 -40.68 -1.04 12.15
N THR A 317 -39.39 -0.75 11.99
CA THR A 317 -38.75 -0.62 10.69
C THR A 317 -38.01 -1.90 10.33
N PHE A 318 -37.39 -1.91 9.14
CA PHE A 318 -36.48 -3.00 8.77
C PHE A 318 -35.38 -3.22 9.80
N ALA A 319 -34.82 -2.15 10.37
CA ALA A 319 -33.75 -2.21 11.38
C ALA A 319 -34.18 -2.87 12.71
N SER A 320 -35.48 -3.11 12.95
CA SER A 320 -35.93 -3.86 14.13
C SER A 320 -35.71 -5.38 14.02
N GLY A 321 -35.71 -5.91 12.80
CA GLY A 321 -35.56 -7.34 12.53
C GLY A 321 -34.29 -7.67 11.75
N ALA A 322 -33.74 -6.69 11.04
CA ALA A 322 -32.43 -6.76 10.43
C ALA A 322 -31.40 -6.16 11.37
N ASP A 323 -30.27 -6.85 11.50
CA ASP A 323 -29.14 -6.42 12.32
C ASP A 323 -28.36 -5.29 11.61
N LEU A 324 -29.02 -4.14 11.40
CA LEU A 324 -28.43 -2.96 10.78
C LEU A 324 -27.61 -2.21 11.83
N HIS A 325 -26.45 -2.76 12.19
CA HIS A 325 -25.52 -2.10 13.08
C HIS A 325 -24.81 -0.94 12.38
N SER A 326 -24.74 0.21 13.03
CA SER A 326 -23.85 1.31 12.63
C SER A 326 -22.42 0.79 12.66
N ARG A 327 -21.81 0.60 11.50
CA ARG A 327 -20.37 0.37 11.41
C ARG A 327 -19.67 1.72 11.50
N ASP A 328 -18.54 1.77 12.21
CA ASP A 328 -17.71 2.96 12.24
C ASP A 328 -17.26 3.31 10.82
N VAL A 329 -17.77 4.42 10.31
CA VAL A 329 -17.34 4.94 9.01
C VAL A 329 -16.18 5.90 9.25
N PRO A 330 -15.08 5.78 8.49
CA PRO A 330 -13.95 6.67 8.62
C PRO A 330 -14.38 8.13 8.46
N GLN A 331 -14.00 8.95 9.45
CA GLN A 331 -14.26 10.38 9.43
C GLN A 331 -13.48 11.06 8.31
N ALA A 332 -14.03 12.15 7.78
CA ALA A 332 -13.35 12.92 6.75
C ALA A 332 -12.02 13.46 7.28
N GLN A 333 -10.93 13.16 6.59
CA GLN A 333 -9.61 13.69 6.92
C GLN A 333 -9.26 14.79 5.92
N ARG A 334 -9.06 16.01 6.42
CA ARG A 334 -8.73 17.20 5.61
C ARG A 334 -7.27 17.67 5.84
N GLY A 335 -6.41 16.73 6.20
CA GLY A 335 -5.00 16.99 6.52
C GLY A 335 -4.14 17.04 5.27
N LYS A 336 -2.92 16.46 5.35
CA LYS A 336 -1.99 16.36 4.22
C LYS A 336 -2.53 15.53 3.06
N GLU A 337 -3.48 14.65 3.33
CA GLU A 337 -4.17 13.83 2.34
C GLU A 337 -5.67 14.07 2.46
N TYR A 338 -6.32 14.30 1.33
CA TYR A 338 -7.76 14.54 1.26
C TYR A 338 -8.50 13.19 1.28
N ARG A 339 -9.26 12.94 2.35
CA ARG A 339 -10.12 11.77 2.49
C ARG A 339 -11.56 12.23 2.73
N PRO A 340 -12.46 12.05 1.76
CA PRO A 340 -13.87 12.31 2.00
C PRO A 340 -14.40 11.34 3.05
N GLY A 341 -15.25 11.82 3.95
CA GLY A 341 -15.94 10.96 4.91
C GLY A 341 -17.07 10.20 4.23
N GLY A 342 -17.33 8.98 4.67
CA GLY A 342 -18.52 8.23 4.24
C GLY A 342 -19.78 8.72 4.94
N ILE A 343 -20.94 8.49 4.32
CA ILE A 343 -22.25 8.70 4.94
C ILE A 343 -22.70 7.37 5.55
N ILE A 344 -23.12 7.38 6.82
CA ILE A 344 -23.58 6.16 7.51
C ILE A 344 -25.04 5.86 7.11
N PRO A 345 -25.37 4.60 6.74
CA PRO A 345 -26.75 4.18 6.64
C PRO A 345 -27.34 4.11 8.05
N GLU A 346 -28.37 4.92 8.31
CA GLU A 346 -29.05 4.93 9.61
C GLU A 346 -30.55 4.71 9.41
N MET A 347 -31.13 3.84 10.23
CA MET A 347 -32.57 3.67 10.30
C MET A 347 -32.93 3.38 11.76
N PRO A 348 -33.81 4.18 12.39
CA PRO A 348 -34.26 3.88 13.74
C PRO A 348 -35.05 2.56 13.72
N THR A 349 -35.00 1.78 14.80
CA THR A 349 -35.74 0.50 14.91
C THR A 349 -37.25 0.70 14.86
N GLN A 350 -37.75 1.89 15.18
CA GLN A 350 -39.17 2.22 15.16
C GLN A 350 -39.41 3.63 14.62
N LEU A 351 -40.52 3.81 13.91
CA LEU A 351 -41.05 5.12 13.53
C LEU A 351 -42.36 5.38 14.27
N VAL A 352 -42.53 6.62 14.74
CA VAL A 352 -43.66 7.05 15.57
C VAL A 352 -44.55 8.02 14.79
N GLY A 353 -45.80 8.24 15.20
CA GLY A 353 -46.68 9.25 14.62
C GLY A 353 -47.71 8.70 13.65
N SER A 354 -48.39 9.59 12.93
CA SER A 354 -49.40 9.21 11.95
C SER A 354 -48.77 8.44 10.77
N LYS A 355 -49.60 7.77 9.96
CA LYS A 355 -49.13 7.12 8.73
C LYS A 355 -48.33 8.10 7.84
N TYR A 356 -48.82 9.33 7.69
CA TYR A 356 -48.16 10.34 6.86
C TYR A 356 -46.81 10.76 7.44
N ASP A 357 -46.72 10.98 8.76
CA ASP A 357 -45.45 11.35 9.41
C ASP A 357 -44.39 10.25 9.29
N ARG A 358 -44.80 8.98 9.40
CA ARG A 358 -43.87 7.85 9.26
C ARG A 358 -43.42 7.66 7.82
N VAL A 359 -44.31 7.82 6.86
CA VAL A 359 -43.97 7.75 5.43
C VAL A 359 -43.04 8.89 5.04
N ALA A 360 -43.30 10.12 5.49
CA ALA A 360 -42.43 11.27 5.26
C ALA A 360 -41.03 11.02 5.85
N ARG A 361 -40.93 10.56 7.10
CA ARG A 361 -39.64 10.19 7.70
C ARG A 361 -38.92 9.07 6.96
N ALA A 362 -39.64 8.03 6.55
CA ALA A 362 -39.04 6.94 5.77
C ALA A 362 -38.51 7.47 4.41
N LEU A 363 -39.20 8.44 3.80
CA LEU A 363 -38.75 9.08 2.57
C LEU A 363 -37.46 9.89 2.79
N ASP A 364 -37.35 10.64 3.90
CA ASP A 364 -36.11 11.36 4.24
C ASP A 364 -34.93 10.40 4.41
N PHE A 365 -35.14 9.26 5.07
CA PHE A 365 -34.12 8.22 5.17
C PHE A 365 -33.77 7.59 3.82
N SER A 366 -34.75 7.42 2.92
CA SER A 366 -34.50 6.96 1.56
C SER A 366 -33.64 7.94 0.76
N GLN A 367 -33.91 9.24 0.86
CA GLN A 367 -33.09 10.27 0.21
C GLN A 367 -31.66 10.28 0.76
N LYS A 368 -31.50 10.10 2.08
CA LYS A 368 -30.18 9.95 2.70
C LYS A 368 -29.44 8.71 2.18
N ALA A 369 -30.12 7.58 2.00
CA ALA A 369 -29.52 6.37 1.42
C ALA A 369 -29.08 6.58 -0.03
N GLU A 370 -29.83 7.33 -0.84
CA GLU A 370 -29.43 7.71 -2.21
C GLU A 370 -28.15 8.56 -2.21
N ALA A 371 -28.08 9.57 -1.34
CA ALA A 371 -26.85 10.37 -1.18
C ALA A 371 -25.64 9.54 -0.72
N MET A 372 -25.87 8.51 0.12
CA MET A 372 -24.83 7.56 0.50
C MET A 372 -24.33 6.75 -0.70
N TYR A 373 -25.23 6.26 -1.57
CA TYR A 373 -24.86 5.53 -2.78
C TYR A 373 -23.99 6.38 -3.71
N ASP A 374 -24.35 7.64 -3.92
CA ASP A 374 -23.57 8.58 -4.73
C ASP A 374 -22.19 8.88 -4.12
N ASN A 375 -22.09 8.95 -2.79
CA ASN A 375 -20.82 9.07 -2.09
C ASN A 375 -19.96 7.81 -2.26
N VAL A 376 -20.52 6.61 -2.06
CA VAL A 376 -19.79 5.34 -2.28
C VAL A 376 -19.26 5.25 -3.70
N ARG A 377 -20.08 5.61 -4.71
CA ARG A 377 -19.66 5.66 -6.10
C ARG A 377 -18.48 6.62 -6.32
N SER A 378 -18.55 7.80 -5.72
CA SER A 378 -17.52 8.84 -5.82
C SER A 378 -16.21 8.41 -5.13
N LEU A 379 -16.30 7.78 -3.96
CA LEU A 379 -15.15 7.22 -3.23
C LEU A 379 -14.47 6.09 -4.01
N ILE A 380 -15.25 5.18 -4.59
CA ILE A 380 -14.72 4.11 -5.45
C ILE A 380 -13.99 4.71 -6.66
N THR A 381 -14.57 5.74 -7.28
CA THR A 381 -13.95 6.43 -8.43
C THR A 381 -12.63 7.07 -8.03
N LEU A 382 -12.60 7.83 -6.93
CA LEU A 382 -11.40 8.47 -6.42
C LEU A 382 -10.30 7.45 -6.06
N GLU A 383 -10.67 6.35 -5.41
CA GLU A 383 -9.75 5.28 -5.06
C GLU A 383 -9.17 4.61 -6.31
N ALA A 384 -9.99 4.40 -7.35
CA ALA A 384 -9.56 3.85 -8.63
C ALA A 384 -8.60 4.77 -9.39
N GLU A 385 -8.89 6.07 -9.43
CA GLU A 385 -8.01 7.06 -10.04
C GLU A 385 -6.66 7.16 -9.32
N ASN A 386 -6.68 7.25 -7.98
CA ASN A 386 -5.47 7.29 -7.18
C ASN A 386 -4.65 6.00 -7.32
N GLY A 387 -5.30 4.83 -7.31
CA GLY A 387 -4.65 3.55 -7.51
C GLY A 387 -3.96 3.43 -8.87
N TYR A 388 -4.58 3.98 -9.92
CA TYR A 388 -3.95 4.05 -11.25
C TYR A 388 -2.71 4.96 -11.25
N LEU A 389 -2.80 6.16 -10.66
CA LEU A 389 -1.67 7.10 -10.62
C LEU A 389 -0.48 6.53 -9.82
N GLU A 390 -0.74 5.83 -8.70
CA GLU A 390 0.30 5.15 -7.94
C GLU A 390 0.95 4.02 -8.73
N PHE A 391 0.16 3.26 -9.50
CA PHE A 391 0.68 2.24 -10.40
C PHE A 391 1.56 2.82 -11.51
N GLU A 392 1.13 3.93 -12.13
CA GLU A 392 1.90 4.64 -13.16
C GLU A 392 3.24 5.14 -12.59
N LEU A 393 3.19 5.80 -11.43
CA LEU A 393 4.38 6.26 -10.71
C LEU A 393 5.32 5.10 -10.34
N ALA A 394 4.79 3.99 -9.82
CA ALA A 394 5.59 2.83 -9.44
C ALA A 394 6.23 2.17 -10.68
N SER A 395 5.50 2.10 -11.80
CA SER A 395 6.03 1.57 -13.07
C SER A 395 7.20 2.41 -13.59
N GLU A 396 7.05 3.74 -13.57
CA GLU A 396 8.13 4.66 -13.96
C GLU A 396 9.34 4.57 -13.02
N LYS A 397 9.10 4.46 -11.70
CA LYS A 397 10.18 4.25 -10.72
C LYS A 397 10.97 2.98 -10.99
N VAL A 398 10.32 1.87 -11.33
CA VAL A 398 11.01 0.62 -11.68
C VAL A 398 11.89 0.81 -12.91
N ARG A 399 11.37 1.48 -13.96
CA ARG A 399 12.12 1.76 -15.19
C ARG A 399 13.39 2.56 -14.91
N LEU A 400 13.25 3.71 -14.23
CA LEU A 400 14.37 4.59 -13.91
C LEU A 400 15.36 3.95 -12.92
N ALA A 401 14.87 3.22 -11.92
CA ALA A 401 15.73 2.55 -10.95
C ALA A 401 16.51 1.40 -11.58
N LYS A 402 15.93 0.71 -12.58
CA LYS A 402 16.64 -0.30 -13.37
C LYS A 402 17.78 0.33 -14.17
N GLU A 403 17.51 1.38 -14.93
CA GLU A 403 18.55 2.12 -15.69
C GLU A 403 19.67 2.61 -14.77
N LYS A 404 19.31 3.17 -13.60
CA LYS A 404 20.27 3.59 -12.57
C LYS A 404 21.14 2.43 -12.08
N ASN A 405 20.53 1.27 -11.82
CA ASN A 405 21.25 0.08 -11.35
C ASN A 405 22.19 -0.48 -12.43
N ASP A 406 21.75 -0.54 -13.68
CA ASP A 406 22.57 -1.02 -14.80
C ASP A 406 23.81 -0.12 -15.00
N LEU A 407 23.63 1.21 -14.97
CA LEU A 407 24.74 2.18 -15.02
C LEU A 407 25.70 2.04 -13.83
N ALA A 408 25.19 1.78 -12.63
CA ALA A 408 26.02 1.62 -11.45
C ALA A 408 26.83 0.31 -11.49
N ILE A 409 26.26 -0.77 -12.03
CA ILE A 409 26.98 -2.03 -12.29
C ILE A 409 28.09 -1.82 -13.32
N GLU A 410 27.84 -1.07 -14.39
CA GLU A 410 28.86 -0.73 -15.39
C GLU A 410 29.99 0.12 -14.80
N LEU A 411 29.63 1.13 -14.00
CA LEU A 411 30.60 1.97 -13.30
C LEU A 411 31.47 1.14 -12.36
N LEU A 412 30.89 0.20 -11.62
CA LEU A 412 31.61 -0.72 -10.75
C LEU A 412 32.58 -1.61 -11.53
N LYS A 413 32.15 -2.15 -12.68
CA LYS A 413 33.02 -2.94 -13.58
C LYS A 413 34.21 -2.12 -14.08
N LEU A 414 33.99 -0.85 -14.45
CA LEU A 414 35.05 0.06 -14.89
C LEU A 414 36.02 0.40 -13.76
N ALA A 415 35.49 0.72 -12.57
CA ALA A 415 36.29 1.00 -11.38
C ALA A 415 37.18 -0.20 -11.01
N ARG A 416 36.64 -1.42 -11.04
CA ARG A 416 37.40 -2.66 -10.76
C ARG A 416 38.48 -2.96 -11.80
N LYS A 417 38.26 -2.64 -13.08
CA LYS A 417 39.28 -2.81 -14.13
C LYS A 417 40.47 -1.86 -13.99
N ASN A 418 40.23 -0.65 -13.45
CA ASN A 418 41.26 0.39 -13.31
C ASN A 418 42.10 0.28 -12.02
N ILE A 419 41.84 -0.74 -11.18
CA ILE A 419 42.55 -1.01 -9.91
C ILE A 419 44.09 -1.01 -10.05
N PRO A 420 44.71 -1.61 -11.09
CA PRO A 420 46.17 -1.68 -11.18
C PRO A 420 46.82 -0.33 -11.52
N LEU A 421 46.08 0.61 -12.11
CA LEU A 421 46.63 1.83 -12.71
C LEU A 421 46.65 3.04 -11.76
N ALA A 422 45.87 3.05 -10.69
CA ALA A 422 45.74 4.21 -9.80
C ALA A 422 46.18 3.89 -8.37
N LYS A 423 47.45 4.17 -8.03
CA LYS A 423 47.96 4.11 -6.64
C LYS A 423 47.16 4.99 -5.65
N THR A 424 46.46 6.01 -6.16
CA THR A 424 45.61 6.97 -5.42
C THR A 424 44.10 6.72 -5.57
N GLY A 425 43.66 5.69 -6.33
CA GLY A 425 42.25 5.50 -6.73
C GLY A 425 41.40 4.58 -5.83
N ARG A 426 41.97 4.00 -4.77
CA ARG A 426 41.27 3.01 -3.92
C ARG A 426 40.06 3.60 -3.19
N GLU A 427 40.08 4.89 -2.92
CA GLU A 427 38.94 5.60 -2.33
C GLU A 427 37.76 5.76 -3.29
N GLN A 428 38.06 5.99 -4.57
CA GLN A 428 37.01 6.07 -5.58
C GLN A 428 36.26 4.74 -5.73
N ILE A 429 36.92 3.61 -5.46
CA ILE A 429 36.31 2.29 -5.53
C ILE A 429 35.24 2.11 -4.46
N TYR A 430 35.51 2.47 -3.20
CA TYR A 430 34.48 2.33 -2.15
C TYR A 430 33.27 3.21 -2.45
N GLN A 431 33.48 4.43 -2.97
CA GLN A 431 32.38 5.33 -3.33
C GLN A 431 31.51 4.71 -4.42
N VAL A 432 32.14 4.06 -5.40
CA VAL A 432 31.44 3.36 -6.48
C VAL A 432 30.72 2.11 -5.96
N GLU A 433 31.33 1.35 -5.05
CA GLU A 433 30.69 0.16 -4.44
C GLU A 433 29.47 0.53 -3.60
N VAL A 434 29.57 1.55 -2.75
CA VAL A 434 28.43 2.07 -1.98
C VAL A 434 27.33 2.61 -2.92
N LEU A 435 27.72 3.30 -4.00
CA LEU A 435 26.77 3.82 -4.98
C LEU A 435 26.05 2.67 -5.72
N ALA A 436 26.76 1.61 -6.09
CA ALA A 436 26.19 0.43 -6.73
C ALA A 436 25.22 -0.32 -5.80
N ALA A 437 25.60 -0.54 -4.55
CA ALA A 437 24.73 -1.15 -3.56
C ALA A 437 23.45 -0.32 -3.32
N LYS A 438 23.58 1.02 -3.26
CA LYS A 438 22.43 1.92 -3.15
C LYS A 438 21.54 1.85 -4.39
N ALA A 439 22.11 1.80 -5.59
CA ALA A 439 21.33 1.66 -6.82
C ALA A 439 20.56 0.33 -6.86
N GLN A 440 21.18 -0.76 -6.41
CA GLN A 440 20.56 -2.08 -6.31
C GLN A 440 19.43 -2.09 -5.27
N ALA A 441 19.65 -1.51 -4.08
CA ALA A 441 18.63 -1.40 -3.05
C ALA A 441 17.42 -0.55 -3.51
N ASP A 442 17.69 0.58 -4.20
CA ASP A 442 16.65 1.44 -4.79
C ASP A 442 15.85 0.69 -5.88
N TYR A 443 16.52 -0.13 -6.70
CA TYR A 443 15.85 -0.95 -7.71
C TYR A 443 14.93 -2.00 -7.10
N VAL A 444 15.41 -2.72 -6.08
CA VAL A 444 14.62 -3.74 -5.36
C VAL A 444 13.42 -3.10 -4.66
N GLU A 445 13.60 -1.93 -4.05
CA GLU A 445 12.49 -1.14 -3.49
C GLU A 445 11.48 -0.73 -4.56
N ALA A 446 11.93 -0.26 -5.72
CA ALA A 446 11.03 0.11 -6.81
C ALA A 446 10.20 -1.09 -7.29
N VAL A 447 10.83 -2.26 -7.48
CA VAL A 447 10.13 -3.50 -7.87
C VAL A 447 9.09 -3.89 -6.81
N TYR A 448 9.45 -3.81 -5.53
CA TYR A 448 8.53 -4.07 -4.44
C TYR A 448 7.31 -3.14 -4.47
N GLN A 449 7.52 -1.83 -4.60
CA GLN A 449 6.41 -0.85 -4.68
C GLN A 449 5.51 -1.10 -5.89
N HIS A 450 6.07 -1.52 -7.02
CA HIS A 450 5.30 -1.89 -8.20
C HIS A 450 4.43 -3.12 -7.97
N LEU A 451 4.95 -4.15 -7.28
CA LEU A 451 4.15 -5.33 -6.90
C LEU A 451 3.00 -4.97 -5.96
N LEU A 452 3.22 -4.04 -5.01
CA LEU A 452 2.15 -3.55 -4.15
C LEU A 452 1.09 -2.79 -4.93
N ALA A 453 1.49 -1.93 -5.87
CA ALA A 453 0.55 -1.20 -6.72
C ALA A 453 -0.29 -2.14 -7.60
N LEU A 454 0.32 -3.21 -8.12
CA LEU A 454 -0.40 -4.27 -8.85
C LEU A 454 -1.42 -5.00 -7.96
N ALA A 455 -1.04 -5.36 -6.74
CA ALA A 455 -1.95 -5.99 -5.78
C ALA A 455 -3.12 -5.07 -5.40
N ALA A 456 -2.84 -3.77 -5.21
CA ALA A 456 -3.86 -2.76 -4.95
C ALA A 456 -4.83 -2.61 -6.13
N LEU A 457 -4.33 -2.54 -7.37
CA LEU A 457 -5.18 -2.50 -8.57
C LEU A 457 -6.09 -3.72 -8.68
N GLU A 458 -5.60 -4.90 -8.32
CA GLU A 458 -6.42 -6.10 -8.28
C GLU A 458 -7.59 -5.96 -7.29
N ARG A 459 -7.34 -5.50 -6.06
CA ARG A 459 -8.42 -5.29 -5.08
C ARG A 459 -9.38 -4.18 -5.53
N ILE A 460 -8.85 -3.03 -5.96
CA ILE A 460 -9.64 -1.87 -6.43
C ILE A 460 -10.60 -2.27 -7.54
N THR A 461 -10.15 -3.11 -8.46
CA THR A 461 -10.98 -3.59 -9.58
C THR A 461 -11.76 -4.87 -9.25
N ALA A 462 -11.72 -5.34 -7.99
CA ALA A 462 -12.33 -6.59 -7.53
C ALA A 462 -11.99 -7.79 -8.44
N GLY A 463 -10.71 -7.93 -8.79
CA GLY A 463 -10.21 -8.96 -9.70
C GLY A 463 -10.53 -8.69 -11.19
N GLY A 464 -10.87 -7.45 -11.55
CA GLY A 464 -10.99 -7.04 -12.95
C GLY A 464 -9.63 -6.98 -13.66
N ILE A 465 -8.59 -6.58 -12.93
CA ILE A 465 -7.19 -6.70 -13.32
C ILE A 465 -6.58 -7.77 -12.42
N THR A 466 -6.07 -8.85 -12.99
CA THR A 466 -5.47 -9.96 -12.24
C THR A 466 -4.00 -10.13 -12.64
N PRO A 467 -3.06 -9.51 -11.90
CA PRO A 467 -1.64 -9.71 -12.13
C PRO A 467 -1.28 -11.20 -11.98
N ALA A 468 -0.50 -11.72 -12.91
CA ALA A 468 -0.09 -13.12 -12.93
C ALA A 468 1.09 -13.38 -11.97
N PHE A 469 0.85 -13.21 -10.66
CA PHE A 469 1.90 -13.43 -9.66
C PHE A 469 2.42 -14.87 -9.68
N PRO A 470 3.74 -15.10 -9.61
CA PRO A 470 4.31 -16.44 -9.55
C PRO A 470 3.74 -17.30 -8.42
N GLY A 471 3.54 -18.59 -8.70
CA GLY A 471 3.01 -19.53 -7.73
C GLY A 471 1.52 -19.34 -7.40
N ARG A 472 0.83 -18.37 -8.00
CA ARG A 472 -0.62 -18.22 -7.90
C ARG A 472 -1.29 -18.92 -9.08
N ALA A 473 -2.19 -19.88 -8.79
CA ALA A 473 -3.10 -20.38 -9.80
C ALA A 473 -4.03 -19.24 -10.23
N LEU A 474 -4.02 -18.89 -11.51
CA LEU A 474 -5.02 -17.97 -12.05
C LEU A 474 -6.39 -18.60 -11.81
N PRO A 475 -7.39 -17.85 -11.32
CA PRO A 475 -8.74 -18.37 -11.27
C PRO A 475 -9.13 -18.81 -12.68
N SER A 476 -9.44 -20.09 -12.86
CA SER A 476 -10.02 -20.59 -14.11
C SER A 476 -11.20 -19.69 -14.43
N SER A 477 -11.14 -18.96 -15.54
CA SER A 477 -12.14 -18.02 -16.07
C SER A 477 -13.50 -18.09 -15.34
N SER A 478 -13.71 -17.18 -14.38
CA SER A 478 -14.98 -16.85 -13.68
C SER A 478 -15.86 -18.02 -13.19
N PRO A 479 -16.19 -18.14 -11.88
CA PRO A 479 -17.40 -18.85 -11.50
C PRO A 479 -18.57 -18.14 -12.20
N THR A 480 -19.31 -18.90 -13.01
CA THR A 480 -20.61 -18.48 -13.52
C THR A 480 -21.43 -18.01 -12.33
N VAL A 481 -21.68 -16.70 -12.26
CA VAL A 481 -22.71 -16.15 -11.38
C VAL A 481 -23.96 -16.98 -11.68
N PRO A 482 -24.55 -17.69 -10.71
CA PRO A 482 -25.82 -18.35 -10.95
C PRO A 482 -26.78 -17.27 -11.42
N LYS A 483 -27.24 -17.39 -12.67
CA LYS A 483 -28.33 -16.54 -13.15
C LYS A 483 -29.52 -16.78 -12.20
N PRO A 484 -30.21 -15.71 -11.78
CA PRO A 484 -31.34 -15.81 -10.87
C PRO A 484 -32.43 -16.75 -11.41
#